data_AF-A0A7K3B6Y6-F1
#
_entry.id   AF-A0A7K3B6Y6-F1
#
_cell.length_a   1.000
_cell.length_b   1.000
_cell.length_c   1.000
_cell.angle_alpha   90.00
_cell.angle_beta   90.00
_cell.angle_gamma   90.00
#
_symmetry.space_group_name_H-M   'P 1'
#
loop_
_entity.id
_entity.type
_entity.pdbx_description
1 polymer ?
#
loop_
_entity_poly.entity_id
_entity_poly.type
_entity_poly.pdbx_seq_one_letter_code
_entity_poly.pdbx_strand_id
1 'polypeptide(L)'
;MRKRRRRLRFDGREFLWTAGIGHAEQPDGTCRRAVLVRVTDVAAPGGRALVADLVSASAPGPWRHCGTGTAHPTPRAVRLLVEHTLAVGWESDVPGAPLVLTAGSSDPGLPGFRLSAGGNAPG
;
A
#
# COMPACT_ATOMS: atom_id res chain seq x y z
N MET A 1 -11.04 -11.89 9.65
CA MET A 1 -10.64 -10.66 10.40
C MET A 1 -11.19 -9.43 9.70
N ARG A 2 -11.89 -8.54 10.41
CA ARG A 2 -12.41 -7.29 9.82
C ARG A 2 -11.25 -6.29 9.65
N LYS A 3 -10.91 -5.93 8.40
CA LYS A 3 -9.86 -4.92 8.14
C LYS A 3 -10.30 -3.58 8.74
N ARG A 4 -9.48 -3.01 9.65
CA ARG A 4 -9.78 -1.71 10.27
C ARG A 4 -9.71 -0.63 9.19
N ARG A 5 -10.86 -0.05 8.87
CA ARG A 5 -10.96 1.12 7.98
C ARG A 5 -10.59 2.38 8.76
N ARG A 6 -9.74 3.21 8.17
CA ARG A 6 -9.21 4.45 8.76
C ARG A 6 -9.48 5.60 7.80
N ARG A 7 -9.65 6.81 8.32
CA ARG A 7 -9.81 8.04 7.54
C ARG A 7 -8.46 8.73 7.34
N LEU A 8 -8.31 9.39 6.21
CA LEU A 8 -7.20 10.27 5.88
C LEU A 8 -7.78 11.51 5.20
N ARG A 9 -7.38 12.70 5.65
CA ARG A 9 -7.72 13.96 4.99
C ARG A 9 -6.45 14.51 4.33
N PHE A 10 -6.54 14.82 3.05
CA PHE A 10 -5.45 15.35 2.26
C PHE A 10 -6.01 16.19 1.12
N ASP A 11 -5.42 17.37 0.90
CA ASP A 11 -5.78 18.27 -0.20
C ASP A 11 -7.29 18.56 -0.33
N GLY A 12 -7.94 18.87 0.79
CA GLY A 12 -9.39 19.11 0.84
C GLY A 12 -10.27 17.85 0.67
N ARG A 13 -9.68 16.70 0.34
CA ARG A 13 -10.37 15.44 0.09
C ARG A 13 -10.32 14.52 1.31
N GLU A 14 -11.29 13.60 1.38
CA GLU A 14 -11.33 12.55 2.39
C GLU A 14 -11.20 11.18 1.74
N PHE A 15 -10.27 10.38 2.27
CA PHE A 15 -10.01 9.03 1.82
C PHE A 15 -10.25 8.03 2.96
N LEU A 16 -10.75 6.85 2.59
CA LEU A 16 -10.79 5.68 3.46
C LEU A 16 -9.69 4.73 3.06
N TRP A 17 -8.97 4.22 4.04
CA TRP A 17 -7.92 3.25 3.80
C TRP A 17 -7.96 2.07 4.75
N THR A 18 -7.44 0.94 4.28
CA THR A 18 -7.22 -0.28 5.06
C THR A 18 -5.81 -0.78 4.87
N ALA A 19 -5.29 -1.48 5.86
CA ALA A 19 -4.04 -2.20 5.79
C ALA A 19 -4.29 -3.66 6.19
N GLY A 20 -3.95 -4.59 5.31
CA GLY A 20 -4.01 -6.02 5.57
C GLY A 20 -2.60 -6.62 5.54
N ILE A 21 -2.32 -7.57 6.43
CA ILE A 21 -1.06 -8.29 6.43
C ILE A 21 -1.13 -9.41 5.39
N GLY A 22 -0.09 -9.55 4.58
CA GLY A 22 0.11 -10.64 3.63
C GLY A 22 1.59 -11.03 3.55
N HIS A 23 1.94 -11.81 2.55
CA HIS A 23 3.31 -12.25 2.27
C HIS A 23 3.62 -12.01 0.80
N ALA A 24 4.72 -11.32 0.50
CA ALA A 24 5.18 -11.13 -0.87
C ALA A 24 6.47 -11.94 -1.08
N GLU A 25 6.49 -12.71 -2.16
CA GLU A 25 7.75 -13.24 -2.69
C GLU A 25 8.60 -12.07 -3.21
N GLN A 26 9.90 -12.22 -3.07
CA GLN A 26 10.90 -11.26 -3.51
C GLN A 26 11.66 -11.84 -4.71
N PRO A 27 12.27 -11.00 -5.56
CA PRO A 27 13.05 -11.47 -6.71
C PRO A 27 14.20 -12.43 -6.35
N ASP A 28 14.70 -12.37 -5.11
CA ASP A 28 15.75 -13.26 -4.59
C ASP A 28 15.21 -14.61 -4.07
N GLY A 29 13.93 -14.91 -4.29
CA GLY A 29 13.25 -16.11 -3.81
C GLY A 29 12.90 -16.07 -2.32
N THR A 30 13.20 -14.97 -1.62
CA THR A 30 12.81 -14.82 -0.21
C THR A 30 11.35 -14.41 -0.09
N CYS A 31 10.69 -14.87 0.97
CA CYS A 31 9.36 -14.40 1.34
C CYS A 31 9.48 -13.31 2.41
N ARG A 32 8.77 -12.19 2.24
CA ARG A 32 8.69 -11.11 3.23
C ARG A 32 7.25 -10.81 3.62
N ARG A 33 7.03 -10.43 4.87
CA ARG A 33 5.74 -9.85 5.28
C ARG A 33 5.47 -8.59 4.48
N ALA A 34 4.32 -8.56 3.84
CA ALA A 34 3.80 -7.41 3.12
C ALA A 34 2.59 -6.81 3.85
N VAL A 35 2.36 -5.53 3.66
CA VAL A 35 1.15 -4.85 4.08
C VAL A 35 0.46 -4.31 2.85
N LEU A 36 -0.66 -4.93 2.49
CA LEU A 36 -1.55 -4.49 1.43
C LEU A 36 -2.33 -3.27 1.92
N VAL A 37 -1.98 -2.10 1.41
CA VAL A 37 -2.72 -0.87 1.59
C VAL A 37 -3.73 -0.72 0.46
N ARG A 38 -4.98 -0.46 0.82
CA ARG A 38 -6.03 -0.06 -0.13
C ARG A 38 -6.61 1.26 0.30
N VAL A 39 -6.70 2.21 -0.62
CA VAL A 39 -7.26 3.56 -0.42
C VAL A 39 -8.40 3.79 -1.41
N THR A 40 -9.49 4.39 -0.95
CA THR A 40 -10.65 4.79 -1.76
C THR A 40 -11.07 6.20 -1.40
N ASP A 41 -11.53 6.96 -2.37
CA ASP A 41 -12.15 8.27 -2.13
C ASP A 41 -13.52 8.08 -1.44
N VAL A 42 -13.81 8.90 -0.43
CA VAL A 42 -15.12 8.88 0.24
C VAL A 42 -16.21 9.47 -0.64
N ALA A 43 -15.88 10.49 -1.42
CA ALA A 43 -16.81 11.15 -2.34
C ALA A 43 -17.12 10.28 -3.57
N ALA A 44 -16.27 9.29 -3.88
CA ALA A 44 -16.46 8.37 -5.00
C ALA A 44 -16.29 6.89 -4.58
N PRO A 45 -17.30 6.28 -3.92
CA PRO A 45 -17.23 4.89 -3.44
C PRO A 45 -17.02 3.83 -4.53
N GLY A 46 -17.36 4.14 -5.79
CA GLY A 46 -17.13 3.30 -6.98
C GLY A 46 -15.95 3.76 -7.83
N GLY A 47 -15.21 4.78 -7.39
CA GLY A 47 -14.04 5.31 -8.07
C GLY A 47 -12.84 4.37 -7.98
N ARG A 48 -11.83 4.66 -8.78
CA ARG A 48 -10.61 3.86 -8.90
C ARG A 48 -9.86 3.83 -7.57
N ALA A 49 -9.85 2.67 -6.92
CA ALA A 49 -9.08 2.47 -5.70
C ALA A 49 -7.56 2.53 -5.97
N LEU A 50 -6.79 2.99 -5.00
CA LEU A 50 -5.33 2.83 -4.97
C LEU A 50 -4.99 1.59 -4.14
N VAL A 51 -4.10 0.77 -4.66
CA VAL A 51 -3.59 -0.44 -4.02
C VAL A 51 -2.06 -0.41 -4.02
N ALA A 52 -1.44 -0.69 -2.88
CA ALA A 52 0.01 -0.78 -2.76
C ALA A 52 0.39 -1.90 -1.80
N ASP A 53 1.32 -2.75 -2.24
CA ASP A 53 1.95 -3.76 -1.38
C ASP A 53 3.23 -3.18 -0.78
N LEU A 54 3.24 -3.02 0.54
CA LEU A 54 4.37 -2.46 1.27
C LEU A 54 5.16 -3.55 1.96
N VAL A 55 6.44 -3.70 1.63
CA VAL A 55 7.37 -4.55 2.38
C VAL A 55 8.20 -3.71 3.34
N SER A 56 8.54 -4.27 4.51
CA SER A 56 9.42 -3.57 5.44
C SER A 56 10.80 -3.34 4.82
N ALA A 57 11.35 -2.15 5.01
CA ALA A 57 12.72 -1.82 4.61
C ALA A 57 13.78 -2.46 5.53
N SER A 58 13.37 -3.00 6.70
CA SER A 58 14.27 -3.71 7.60
C SER A 58 14.68 -5.07 7.02
N ALA A 59 15.93 -5.48 7.24
CA ALA A 59 16.40 -6.79 6.85
C ALA A 59 15.56 -7.90 7.52
N PRO A 60 15.28 -9.01 6.84
CA PRO A 60 14.67 -10.17 7.48
C PRO A 60 15.54 -10.63 8.65
N GLY A 61 14.92 -10.89 9.79
CA GLY A 61 15.64 -11.45 10.94
C GLY A 61 16.15 -12.87 10.64
N PRO A 62 17.18 -13.35 11.37
CA PRO A 62 17.83 -14.64 11.12
C PRO A 62 16.92 -15.85 11.38
N TRP A 63 15.77 -15.64 12.03
CA TRP A 63 14.85 -16.69 12.44
C TRP A 63 13.54 -16.54 11.67
N ARG A 64 13.40 -17.34 10.59
CA ARG A 64 12.22 -17.68 9.77
C ARG A 64 12.13 -17.04 8.37
N HIS A 65 11.91 -17.93 7.38
CA HIS A 65 11.21 -17.62 6.12
C HIS A 65 9.95 -16.79 6.42
N CYS A 66 9.71 -15.70 5.69
CA CYS A 66 8.57 -14.78 5.93
C CYS A 66 8.60 -14.04 7.29
N GLY A 67 9.79 -13.76 7.84
CA GLY A 67 9.97 -13.07 9.14
C GLY A 67 9.09 -11.82 9.35
N THR A 68 8.52 -11.75 10.55
CA THR A 68 7.48 -10.82 11.00
C THR A 68 8.03 -9.44 11.35
N GLY A 69 8.29 -8.58 10.35
CA GLY A 69 8.37 -7.15 10.64
C GLY A 69 7.04 -6.71 11.28
N THR A 70 7.02 -6.11 12.47
CA THR A 70 5.76 -5.64 13.10
C THR A 70 5.29 -4.30 12.54
N ALA A 71 6.10 -3.70 11.65
CA ALA A 71 5.84 -2.41 11.04
C ALA A 71 4.45 -2.40 10.38
N HIS A 72 3.69 -1.36 10.69
CA HIS A 72 2.39 -1.08 10.10
C HIS A 72 2.44 0.33 9.50
N PRO A 73 1.89 0.57 8.31
CA PRO A 73 1.88 1.90 7.71
C PRO A 73 1.19 2.90 8.65
N THR A 74 1.86 4.03 8.84
CA THR A 74 1.32 5.17 9.57
C THR A 74 0.42 5.99 8.64
N PRO A 75 -0.46 6.84 9.17
CA PRO A 75 -1.20 7.79 8.34
C PRO A 75 -0.30 8.66 7.44
N ARG A 76 0.92 8.98 7.90
CA ARG A 76 1.93 9.71 7.11
C ARG A 76 2.39 8.91 5.89
N ALA A 77 2.68 7.61 6.05
CA ALA A 77 3.05 6.76 4.92
C ALA A 77 1.92 6.66 3.89
N VAL A 78 0.66 6.54 4.34
CA VAL A 78 -0.50 6.50 3.44
C VAL A 78 -0.72 7.85 2.75
N ARG A 79 -0.48 8.97 3.44
CA ARG A 79 -0.51 10.30 2.81
C ARG A 79 0.50 10.41 1.68
N LEU A 80 1.73 9.96 1.88
CA LEU A 80 2.77 9.99 0.83
C LEU A 80 2.39 9.14 -0.38
N LEU A 81 1.74 7.98 -0.18
CA LEU A 81 1.20 7.18 -1.28
C LEU A 81 0.16 7.97 -2.09
N VAL A 82 -0.80 8.60 -1.42
CA VAL A 82 -1.89 9.37 -2.06
C VAL A 82 -1.33 10.60 -2.77
N GLU A 83 -0.43 11.34 -2.12
CA GLU A 83 0.22 12.53 -2.67
C GLU A 83 1.01 12.17 -3.94
N HIS A 84 1.80 11.10 -3.88
CA HIS A 84 2.55 10.61 -5.04
C HIS A 84 1.63 10.18 -6.18
N THR A 85 0.57 9.42 -5.90
CA THR A 85 -0.31 8.91 -6.95
C THR A 85 -1.12 10.02 -7.61
N LEU A 86 -1.59 11.00 -6.83
CA LEU A 86 -2.24 12.19 -7.39
C LEU A 86 -1.27 12.96 -8.30
N ALA A 87 0.00 13.12 -7.90
CA ALA A 87 1.00 13.79 -8.71
C ALA A 87 1.29 13.07 -10.05
N VAL A 88 1.15 11.74 -10.10
CA VAL A 88 1.28 10.95 -11.34
C VAL A 88 -0.04 10.69 -12.07
N GLY A 89 -1.12 11.40 -11.70
CA GLY A 89 -2.38 11.39 -12.45
C GLY A 89 -3.40 10.34 -12.00
N TRP A 90 -3.35 9.88 -10.75
CA TRP A 90 -4.41 9.01 -10.22
C TRP A 90 -5.74 9.74 -10.07
N GLU A 91 -6.71 9.38 -10.90
CA GLU A 91 -8.09 9.86 -10.83
C GLU A 91 -8.93 8.94 -9.94
N SER A 92 -9.01 9.23 -8.64
CA SER A 92 -9.70 8.34 -7.68
C SER A 92 -11.22 8.40 -7.74
N ASP A 93 -11.79 9.37 -8.46
CA ASP A 93 -13.22 9.58 -8.66
C ASP A 93 -13.76 8.88 -9.93
N VAL A 94 -12.88 8.59 -10.89
CA VAL A 94 -13.25 7.88 -12.12
C VAL A 94 -13.41 6.39 -11.84
N PRO A 95 -14.52 5.75 -12.25
CA PRO A 95 -14.67 4.30 -12.13
C PRO A 95 -13.59 3.54 -12.90
N GLY A 96 -13.15 2.40 -12.37
CA GLY A 96 -12.24 1.51 -13.10
C GLY A 96 -11.45 0.56 -12.22
N ALA A 97 -10.58 -0.22 -12.88
CA ALA A 97 -9.66 -1.12 -12.20
C ALA A 97 -8.73 -0.34 -11.25
N PRO A 98 -8.39 -0.90 -10.07
CA PRO A 98 -7.52 -0.22 -9.12
C PRO A 98 -6.18 0.19 -9.73
N LEU A 99 -5.68 1.36 -9.34
CA LEU A 99 -4.29 1.73 -9.58
C LEU A 99 -3.41 0.93 -8.61
N VAL A 100 -2.50 0.11 -9.14
CA VAL A 100 -1.58 -0.70 -8.34
C VAL A 100 -0.20 -0.07 -8.38
N LEU A 101 0.33 0.32 -7.22
CA LEU A 101 1.72 0.73 -7.07
C LEU A 101 2.61 -0.48 -6.80
N THR A 102 3.68 -0.60 -7.57
CA THR A 102 4.68 -1.67 -7.46
C THR A 102 6.09 -1.08 -7.40
N ALA A 103 7.11 -1.91 -7.18
CA ALA A 103 8.51 -1.47 -7.12
C ALA A 103 9.00 -0.81 -8.42
N GLY A 104 8.32 -1.03 -9.56
CA GLY A 104 8.60 -0.34 -10.82
C GLY A 104 7.98 1.06 -10.92
N SER A 105 7.10 1.43 -9.99
CA SER A 105 6.61 2.80 -9.85
C SER A 105 7.71 3.71 -9.27
N SER A 106 7.63 5.00 -9.54
CA SER A 106 8.52 5.97 -8.88
C SER A 106 8.37 5.87 -7.36
N ASP A 107 9.48 5.86 -6.63
CA ASP A 107 9.47 5.64 -5.18
C ASP A 107 8.83 6.83 -4.43
N PRO A 108 7.73 6.63 -3.67
CA PRO A 108 7.11 7.69 -2.88
C PRO A 108 7.88 8.04 -1.60
N GLY A 109 9.03 7.42 -1.32
CA GLY A 109 9.89 7.76 -0.18
C GLY A 109 9.28 7.38 1.17
N LEU A 110 8.72 6.16 1.26
CA LEU A 110 7.96 5.72 2.43
C LEU A 110 8.87 5.43 3.63
N PRO A 111 8.66 6.06 4.80
CA PRO A 111 9.45 5.79 5.99
C PRO A 111 9.31 4.33 6.44
N GLY A 112 10.39 3.57 6.39
CA GLY A 112 10.44 2.17 6.86
C GLY A 112 9.78 1.14 5.93
N PHE A 113 9.33 1.55 4.74
CA PHE A 113 8.67 0.68 3.77
C PHE A 113 9.25 0.87 2.36
N ARG A 114 9.06 -0.14 1.52
CA ARG A 114 9.30 -0.08 0.07
C ARG A 114 8.12 -0.74 -0.65
N LEU A 115 7.88 -0.34 -1.90
CA LEU A 115 6.89 -1.00 -2.74
C LEU A 115 7.39 -2.42 -3.11
N SER A 116 6.47 -3.38 -3.12
CA SER A 116 6.74 -4.74 -3.61
C SER A 116 6.72 -4.78 -5.14
N ALA A 117 7.48 -5.68 -5.76
CA ALA A 117 7.49 -5.88 -7.22
C ALA A 117 6.13 -6.31 -7.82
N GLY A 118 5.14 -6.63 -6.97
CA GLY A 118 3.81 -7.09 -7.36
C GLY A 118 3.74 -8.62 -7.32
N GLY A 119 2.66 -9.16 -6.78
CA GLY A 119 2.47 -10.61 -6.66
C GLY A 119 1.23 -11.03 -5.87
N ASN A 120 0.66 -10.17 -5.01
CA ASN A 120 -0.63 -10.43 -4.38
C ASN A 120 -1.73 -9.62 -5.05
N ALA A 121 -2.32 -10.18 -6.11
CA ALA A 121 -3.66 -9.75 -6.47
C ALA A 121 -4.58 -10.01 -5.27
N PRO A 122 -5.34 -9.02 -4.77
CA PRO A 122 -6.36 -9.30 -3.78
C PRO A 122 -7.44 -10.16 -4.43
N GLY A 123 -7.50 -11.43 -4.06
CA GLY A 123 -8.67 -12.27 -4.25
C GLY A 123 -9.88 -11.77 -3.48
#